data_AF-A0A7Y7DH55-F1
#
_entry.id   AF-A0A7Y7DH55-F1
#
_cell.length_a   1.000
_cell.length_b   1.000
_cell.length_c   1.000
_cell.angle_alpha   90.00
_cell.angle_beta   90.00
_cell.angle_gamma   90.00
#
_symmetry.space_group_name_H-M   'P 1'
#
loop_
_entity.id
_entity.type
_entity.pdbx_description
1 polymer ?
#
loop_
_entity_poly.entity_id
_entity_poly.type
_entity_poly.pdbx_seq_one_letter_code
_entity_poly.pdbx_strand_id
1 'polypeptide(L)' 'MKIFLKVLFIIFIVWMCVGVYLLNTQHQKAQIVMGLGVFYLSFVLMPIFIYHRYRDGKYKKYQLNDEKLKNWLKNRDS' A
#
# COMPACT_ATOMS: atom_id res chain seq x y z
N MET A 1 10.67 9.68 -3.61
CA MET A 1 10.39 8.27 -3.27
C MET A 1 9.83 8.15 -1.85
N LYS A 2 10.61 8.30 -0.76
CA LYS A 2 10.08 8.18 0.63
C LYS A 2 9.17 9.34 1.09
N ILE A 3 9.39 10.57 0.61
CA ILE A 3 8.61 11.75 1.02
C ILE A 3 7.15 11.66 0.55
N PHE A 4 6.89 11.25 -0.70
CA PHE A 4 5.54 11.25 -1.25
C PHE A 4 4.61 10.31 -0.47
N LEU A 5 5.08 9.10 -0.18
CA LEU A 5 4.36 8.14 0.66
C LEU A 5 4.18 8.66 2.10
N LYS A 6 5.20 9.31 2.68
CA LYS A 6 5.09 9.93 4.02
C LYS A 6 4.03 11.03 4.03
N VAL A 7 3.98 11.89 3.02
CA VAL A 7 2.98 12.97 2.91
C VAL A 7 1.58 12.38 2.78
N LEU A 8 1.41 11.36 1.93
CA LEU A 8 0.13 10.64 1.78
C LEU A 8 -0.35 10.04 3.12
N PHE A 9 0.57 9.50 3.89
CA PHE A 9 0.29 8.92 5.19
C PHE A 9 -0.05 9.97 6.26
N ILE A 10 0.63 11.11 6.26
CA ILE A 10 0.31 12.24 7.16
C ILE A 10 -1.09 12.77 6.87
N ILE A 11 -1.45 12.95 5.60
CA ILE A 11 -2.81 13.36 5.19
C ILE A 11 -3.85 12.37 5.70
N PHE A 12 -3.58 11.07 5.59
CA PHE A 12 -4.46 10.03 6.12
C PHE A 12 -4.64 10.12 7.64
N ILE A 13 -3.58 10.37 8.41
CA ILE A 13 -3.65 10.55 9.87
C ILE A 13 -4.52 11.77 10.22
N VAL A 14 -4.33 12.91 9.54
CA VAL A 14 -5.13 14.12 9.77
C VAL A 14 -6.60 13.85 9.46
N TRP A 15 -6.90 13.15 8.36
CA TRP A 15 -8.27 12.76 8.01
C TRP A 15 -8.88 11.83 9.06
N MET A 16 -8.16 10.83 9.54
CA MET A 16 -8.63 9.96 10.63
C MET A 16 -8.93 10.76 11.90
N CYS A 17 -8.09 11.73 12.26
CA CYS A 17 -8.35 12.63 13.40
C CYS A 17 -9.64 13.43 13.20
N VAL A 18 -9.85 13.99 12.01
CA VAL A 18 -11.09 14.73 11.66
C VAL A 18 -12.31 13.81 11.72
N GLY A 19 -12.20 12.58 11.20
CA GLY A 19 -13.27 11.58 11.22
C GLY A 19 -13.67 11.18 12.64
N VAL A 20 -12.69 10.96 13.52
CA VAL A 20 -12.92 10.64 14.95
C VAL A 20 -13.52 11.84 15.69
N TYR A 21 -13.06 13.07 15.40
CA TYR A 21 -13.63 14.28 15.97
C TYR A 21 -15.11 14.44 15.57
N LEU A 22 -15.43 14.25 14.28
CA LEU A 22 -16.81 14.28 13.79
C LEU A 22 -17.69 13.19 14.41
N LEU A 23 -17.12 12.00 14.64
CA LEU A 23 -17.83 10.89 15.30
C LEU A 23 -18.21 11.25 16.74
N ASN A 24 -17.30 11.88 17.49
CA ASN A 24 -17.56 12.32 18.86
C ASN A 24 -18.65 13.41 18.92
N THR A 25 -18.75 14.27 17.91
CA THR A 25 -19.81 15.27 17.81
C THR A 25 -21.17 14.70 17.37
N GLN A 26 -21.31 13.36 17.23
CA GLN A 26 -22.51 12.65 16.76
C GLN A 26 -23.11 13.19 15.44
N HIS A 27 -22.28 13.84 14.61
CA HIS A 27 -22.75 14.33 13.32
C HIS A 27 -23.10 13.15 12.42
N GLN A 28 -24.30 13.16 11.85
CA GLN A 28 -24.82 12.12 10.96
C GLN A 28 -23.87 11.79 9.77
N LYS A 29 -23.02 12.74 9.37
CA LYS A 29 -22.05 12.56 8.29
C LYS A 29 -20.72 11.91 8.73
N ALA A 30 -20.52 11.68 10.03
CA ALA A 30 -19.27 11.12 10.56
C ALA A 30 -18.96 9.74 9.99
N GLN A 31 -19.95 8.85 9.89
CA GLN A 31 -19.77 7.52 9.29
C GLN A 31 -19.34 7.59 7.82
N ILE A 32 -19.89 8.54 7.05
CA ILE A 32 -19.54 8.73 5.64
C ILE A 32 -18.10 9.23 5.51
N VAL A 33 -17.71 10.22 6.32
CA VAL A 33 -16.35 10.77 6.33
C VAL A 33 -15.33 9.71 6.74
N MET A 34 -15.67 8.86 7.70
CA MET A 34 -14.81 7.77 8.17
C MET A 34 -14.69 6.66 7.11
N GLY A 35 -15.81 6.29 6.47
CA GLY A 35 -15.84 5.33 5.35
C GLY A 35 -15.04 5.81 4.15
N LEU A 36 -15.11 7.10 3.81
CA LEU A 36 -14.26 7.71 2.77
C LEU A 36 -12.76 7.64 3.12
N GLY A 37 -12.41 7.78 4.40
CA GLY A 37 -11.03 7.61 4.85
C GLY A 37 -10.53 6.16 4.65
N VAL A 38 -11.36 5.16 4.98
CA VAL A 38 -11.04 3.75 4.73
C VAL A 38 -10.96 3.44 3.23
N PHE A 39 -11.87 4.00 2.43
CA PHE A 39 -11.84 3.90 0.97
C PHE A 39 -10.54 4.46 0.40
N TYR A 40 -10.12 5.65 0.87
CA TYR A 40 -8.86 6.25 0.49
C TYR A 40 -7.65 5.35 0.84
N LEU A 41 -7.65 4.75 2.04
CA LEU A 41 -6.59 3.81 2.44
C LEU A 41 -6.52 2.60 1.49
N SER A 42 -7.66 1.99 1.21
CA SER A 42 -7.75 0.77 0.41
C SER A 42 -7.44 1.00 -1.07
N PHE A 43 -8.02 2.05 -1.67
CA PHE A 43 -7.93 2.27 -3.12
C PHE A 43 -6.83 3.24 -3.55
N VAL A 44 -6.34 4.09 -2.67
CA VAL A 44 -5.28 5.06 -2.99
C VAL A 44 -3.98 4.65 -2.33
N LEU A 45 -3.98 4.53 -1.00
CA LEU A 45 -2.73 4.33 -0.24
C LEU A 45 -2.11 2.96 -0.52
N MET A 46 -2.91 1.87 -0.53
CA MET A 46 -2.43 0.51 -0.77
C MET A 46 -1.81 0.30 -2.17
N PRO A 47 -2.47 0.62 -3.30
CA PRO A 47 -1.88 0.41 -4.62
C PRO A 47 -0.66 1.31 -4.86
N ILE A 48 -0.68 2.57 -4.39
CA ILE A 48 0.48 3.47 -4.48
C ILE A 48 1.65 2.92 -3.65
N PHE A 49 1.39 2.38 -2.46
CA PHE A 49 2.40 1.75 -1.62
C PHE A 49 3.06 0.55 -2.31
N ILE A 50 2.26 -0.33 -2.90
CA ILE A 50 2.73 -1.50 -3.66
C ILE A 50 3.55 -1.02 -4.86
N TYR A 51 3.00 -0.14 -5.68
CA TYR A 51 3.71 0.39 -6.86
C TYR A 51 5.06 0.98 -6.48
N HIS A 52 5.09 1.87 -5.47
CA HIS A 52 6.32 2.48 -5.00
C HIS A 52 7.33 1.43 -4.48
N ARG A 53 6.86 0.39 -3.78
CA ARG A 53 7.73 -0.65 -3.22
C ARG A 53 8.33 -1.56 -4.29
N TYR A 54 7.59 -1.87 -5.36
CA TYR A 54 8.03 -2.79 -6.40
C TYR A 54 8.66 -2.10 -7.62
N ARG A 55 8.60 -0.76 -7.74
CA ARG A 55 9.14 -0.01 -8.88
C ARG A 55 10.66 -0.13 -9.09
N ASP A 56 11.44 -0.34 -8.03
CA ASP A 56 12.92 -0.36 -8.10
C ASP A 56 13.51 -1.69 -8.64
N GLY A 57 12.89 -2.33 -9.63
CA GLY A 57 13.50 -3.44 -10.37
C GLY A 57 13.59 -4.80 -9.64
N LYS A 58 13.20 -4.87 -8.36
CA LYS A 58 13.25 -6.13 -7.57
C LYS A 58 12.31 -7.22 -8.07
N TYR A 59 11.33 -6.89 -8.91
CA TYR A 59 10.47 -7.87 -9.58
C TYR A 59 11.27 -8.80 -10.50
N LYS A 60 12.34 -8.32 -11.16
CA LYS A 60 13.23 -9.16 -11.97
C LYS A 60 13.94 -10.24 -11.14
N LYS A 61 14.11 -10.03 -9.83
CA LYS A 61 14.71 -11.02 -8.94
C LYS A 61 13.79 -12.24 -8.75
N TYR A 62 12.48 -12.04 -8.83
CA TYR A 62 11.44 -13.05 -8.65
C TYR A 62 10.81 -13.56 -9.97
N GLN A 63 11.19 -13.00 -11.12
CA GLN A 63 10.88 -13.63 -12.41
C GLN A 63 11.56 -14.99 -12.48
N LEU A 64 10.73 -16.04 -12.58
CA LEU A 64 11.14 -17.38 -13.02
C LEU A 64 11.60 -17.23 -14.46
N ASN A 65 12.91 -17.27 -14.64
CA ASN A 65 13.54 -17.34 -15.95
C ASN A 65 13.94 -18.79 -16.20
N ASP A 66 13.88 -19.25 -17.44
CA ASP A 66 14.20 -20.64 -17.79
C ASP A 66 15.61 -21.04 -17.32
N GLU A 67 16.57 -20.12 -17.37
CA GLU A 67 17.92 -20.34 -16.84
C GLU A 67 17.96 -20.57 -15.32
N LYS A 68 17.13 -19.86 -14.54
CA LYS A 68 17.06 -20.05 -13.08
C LYS A 68 16.39 -21.38 -12.74
N LEU A 69 15.35 -21.75 -13.49
CA LEU A 69 14.66 -23.02 -13.31
C LEU A 69 15.60 -24.19 -13.63
N LYS A 70 16.34 -24.11 -14.75
CA LYS A 70 17.31 -25.11 -15.17
C LYS A 70 18.46 -25.27 -14.18
N ASN A 71 18.98 -24.17 -13.62
CA ASN A 71 20.01 -24.22 -12.57
C ASN A 71 19.48 -24.82 -11.26
N TRP A 72 18.24 -24.55 -10.87
CA TRP A 72 17.64 -25.11 -9.67
C TRP A 72 17.39 -26.62 -9.80
N LEU A 73 16.93 -27.08 -10.97
CA LEU A 73 16.79 -28.51 -11.28
C LEU A 73 18.16 -29.20 -11.28
N LYS A 74 19.17 -28.63 -11.95
CA LYS A 74 20.53 -29.19 -11.99
C LYS A 74 21.16 -29.36 -10.60
N ASN A 75 20.91 -28.42 -9.68
CA ASN A 75 21.39 -28.50 -8.30
C ASN A 75 20.59 -29.47 -7.42
N ARG A 76 19.40 -29.92 -7.84
CA ARG A 76 18.67 -30.99 -7.13
C ARG A 76 19.19 -32.38 -7.48
N ASP A 77 19.74 -32.52 -8.68
CA ASP A 77 20.19 -33.79 -9.23
C ASP A 77 21.71 -34.04 -9.05
N SER A 78 22.41 -33.14 -8.33
CA SER A 78 23.82 -33.27 -7.91
C SER A 78 23.92 -33.50 -6.40
#